data_AF-C7C7Y2-F1
#
_entry.id   AF-C7C7Y2-F1
#
_cell.length_a   1.000
_cell.length_b   1.000
_cell.length_c   1.000
_cell.angle_alpha   90.00
_cell.angle_beta   90.00
_cell.angle_gamma   90.00
#
_symmetry.space_group_name_H-M   'P 1'
#
loop_
_entity.id
_entity.type
_entity.pdbx_description
1 polymer ?
#
loop_
_entity_poly.entity_id
_entity_poly.type
_entity_poly.pdbx_seq_one_letter_code
_entity_poly.pdbx_strand_id
1 'polypeptide(L)' 'MQEIAEVLAQRGHLTPAEILPELRAVTHRGATLHKEHLTPGTLKKKTDVRLFHGRYIEPRNEGCYARKAG' A
#
# COMPACT_ATOMS: atom_id res chain seq x y z
N MET A 1 2.12 -2.58 -5.94
CA MET A 1 2.86 -1.38 -5.45
C MET A 1 2.61 -0.17 -6.30
N GLN A 2 2.71 -0.27 -7.64
CA GLN A 2 2.26 0.80 -8.52
C GLN A 2 0.79 1.14 -8.26
N GLU A 3 -0.07 0.14 -8.09
CA GLU A 3 -1.47 0.35 -7.72
C GLU A 3 -1.68 1.10 -6.40
N ILE A 4 -0.90 0.81 -5.34
CA ILE A 4 -0.97 1.60 -4.09
C ILE A 4 -0.56 3.06 -4.38
N ALA A 5 0.49 3.27 -5.17
CA ALA A 5 0.90 4.62 -5.57
C ALA A 5 -0.14 5.31 -6.46
N GLU A 6 -0.89 4.59 -7.31
CA GLU A 6 -2.00 5.10 -8.11
C GLU A 6 -3.19 5.50 -7.22
N VAL A 7 -3.54 4.66 -6.23
CA VAL A 7 -4.58 4.97 -5.23
C VAL A 7 -4.19 6.22 -4.44
N LEU A 8 -2.94 6.31 -3.98
CA LEU A 8 -2.41 7.49 -3.29
C LEU A 8 -2.32 8.73 -4.21
N ALA A 9 -2.10 8.56 -5.51
CA ALA A 9 -2.12 9.66 -6.47
C ALA A 9 -3.54 10.23 -6.64
N GLN A 10 -4.55 9.37 -6.63
CA GLN A 10 -5.95 9.75 -6.84
C GLN A 10 -6.61 10.31 -5.58
N ARG A 11 -6.33 9.70 -4.41
CA ARG A 11 -7.03 10.02 -3.15
C ARG A 11 -6.18 10.75 -2.12
N GLY A 12 -4.91 10.99 -2.41
CA GLY A 12 -4.00 11.68 -1.50
C GLY A 12 -3.45 10.75 -0.43
N HIS A 13 -3.47 11.19 0.83
CA HIS A 13 -2.81 10.48 1.92
C HIS A 13 -3.76 9.51 2.58
N LEU A 14 -3.39 8.23 2.64
CA LEU A 14 -4.24 7.18 3.16
C LEU A 14 -3.46 6.25 4.10
N THR A 15 -4.18 5.69 5.06
CA THR A 15 -3.73 4.61 5.95
C THR A 15 -3.80 3.25 5.24
N PRO A 16 -3.11 2.21 5.73
CA PRO A 16 -3.28 0.86 5.20
C PRO A 16 -4.73 0.37 5.22
N ALA A 17 -5.52 0.74 6.23
CA ALA A 17 -6.93 0.32 6.32
C ALA A 17 -7.78 0.93 5.20
N GLU A 18 -7.47 2.15 4.77
CA GLU A 18 -8.17 2.86 3.69
C GLU A 18 -7.67 2.44 2.30
N ILE A 19 -6.38 2.09 2.18
CA ILE A 19 -5.81 1.58 0.92
C ILE A 19 -6.38 0.19 0.61
N LEU A 20 -6.51 -0.67 1.61
CA LEU A 20 -6.89 -2.07 1.46
C LEU A 20 -8.16 -2.32 0.61
N PRO A 21 -9.30 -1.65 0.84
CA PRO A 21 -10.51 -1.84 0.03
C PRO A 21 -10.40 -1.33 -1.41
N GLU A 22 -9.43 -0.45 -1.69
CA GLU A 22 -9.22 0.15 -3.01
C GLU A 22 -8.33 -0.71 -3.92
N LEU A 23 -7.69 -1.75 -3.38
CA LEU A 23 -6.82 -2.65 -4.15
C LEU A 23 -7.65 -3.65 -4.95
N ARG A 24 -7.27 -3.87 -6.21
CA ARG A 24 -7.87 -4.90 -7.06
C ARG A 24 -7.65 -6.28 -6.44
N ALA A 25 -8.65 -7.14 -6.62
CA ALA A 25 -8.61 -8.53 -6.15
C ALA A 25 -7.38 -9.33 -6.65
N VAL A 26 -6.79 -8.99 -7.80
CA VAL A 26 -5.56 -9.62 -8.32
C VAL A 26 -4.33 -9.29 -7.48
N THR A 27 -4.29 -8.10 -6.87
CA THR A 27 -3.23 -7.68 -5.95
C THR A 27 -3.37 -8.35 -4.58
N HIS A 28 -4.59 -8.73 -4.20
CA HIS A 28 -4.84 -9.66 -3.10
C HIS A 28 -4.35 -11.07 -3.44
N ARG A 29 -4.53 -11.53 -4.69
CA ARG A 29 -4.14 -12.88 -5.16
C ARG A 29 -2.63 -13.11 -5.31
N GLY A 30 -1.82 -12.06 -5.41
CA GLY A 30 -0.37 -12.17 -5.62
C GLY A 30 0.48 -12.61 -4.41
N ALA A 31 -0.14 -12.86 -3.25
CA ALA A 31 0.54 -13.42 -2.08
C ALA A 31 0.38 -14.96 -2.08
N THR A 32 1.23 -15.64 -2.84
CA THR A 32 1.58 -17.07 -2.77
C THR A 32 0.65 -18.04 -2.02
N LEU A 33 0.00 -18.93 -2.79
CA LEU A 33 -0.58 -20.26 -2.47
C LEU A 33 -1.53 -20.47 -1.27
N HIS A 34 -1.47 -19.67 -0.20
CA HIS A 34 -2.41 -19.75 0.92
C HIS A 34 -3.26 -18.49 0.96
N LYS A 35 -4.57 -18.70 0.89
CA LYS A 35 -5.65 -17.73 0.67
C LYS A 35 -5.91 -16.82 1.88
N GLU A 36 -4.87 -16.34 2.56
CA GLU A 36 -5.08 -15.36 3.61
C GLU A 36 -5.36 -13.99 3.00
N HIS A 37 -6.51 -13.43 3.36
CA HIS A 37 -6.86 -12.07 2.97
C HIS A 37 -5.76 -11.12 3.44
N LEU A 38 -5.41 -10.17 2.56
CA LEU A 38 -4.48 -9.12 2.90
C LEU A 38 -5.07 -8.32 4.07
N THR A 39 -4.42 -8.37 5.24
CA THR A 39 -4.84 -7.59 6.40
C THR A 39 -4.18 -6.21 6.37
N PRO A 40 -4.74 -5.20 7.08
CA PRO A 40 -4.10 -3.90 7.21
C PRO A 40 -2.66 -4.00 7.75
N GLY A 41 -2.41 -4.93 8.69
CA GLY A 41 -1.08 -5.18 9.24
C GLY A 41 -0.10 -5.76 8.22
N THR A 42 -0.54 -6.71 7.39
CA THR A 42 0.29 -7.26 6.31
C THR A 42 0.55 -6.23 5.21
N LEU A 43 -0.45 -5.42 4.86
CA LEU A 43 -0.30 -4.30 3.93
C LEU A 43 0.70 -3.28 4.45
N LYS A 44 0.60 -2.88 5.73
CA LYS A 44 1.55 -1.98 6.39
C LYS A 44 2.99 -2.51 6.26
N LYS A 45 3.23 -3.76 6.66
CA LYS A 45 4.57 -4.39 6.55
C LYS A 45 5.10 -4.36 5.12
N LYS A 46 4.26 -4.67 4.13
CA LYS A 46 4.66 -4.64 2.71
C LYS A 46 4.99 -3.22 2.24
N THR A 47 4.18 -2.23 2.63
CA THR A 47 4.41 -0.82 2.31
C THR A 47 5.69 -0.30 2.97
N ASP A 48 5.93 -0.65 4.23
CA ASP A 48 7.13 -0.25 4.99
C ASP A 48 8.42 -0.81 4.37
N VAL A 49 8.43 -2.07 3.92
CA VAL A 49 9.60 -2.63 3.19
C VAL A 49 9.89 -1.81 1.92
N ARG A 50 8.85 -1.29 1.25
CA ARG A 50 9.02 -0.53 0.00
C ARG A 50 9.40 0.92 0.26
N LEU A 51 8.96 1.48 1.37
CA LEU A 51 9.41 2.75 1.91
C LEU A 51 10.90 2.70 2.27
N PHE A 52 11.37 1.60 2.88
CA PHE A 52 12.79 1.35 3.12
C PHE A 52 13.62 1.35 1.83
N HIS A 53 13.09 0.81 0.73
CA HIS A 53 13.73 0.86 -0.59
C HIS A 53 13.54 2.20 -1.33
N GLY A 54 12.84 3.18 -0.74
CA GLY A 54 12.73 4.55 -1.25
C GLY A 54 11.93 4.71 -2.55
N ARG A 55 11.10 3.73 -2.92
CA ARG A 55 10.38 3.70 -4.21
C ARG A 55 8.90 4.08 -4.07
N TYR A 56 8.43 4.99 -4.93
CA TYR A 56 7.02 5.35 -5.21
C TYR A 56 6.19 5.93 -4.06
N ILE A 57 6.56 5.70 -2.80
CA ILE A 57 5.77 6.04 -1.61
C ILE A 57 6.69 6.68 -0.57
N GLU A 58 6.15 7.67 0.15
CA GLU A 58 6.78 8.36 1.26
C GLU A 58 5.85 8.37 2.49
N PRO A 59 6.39 8.42 3.72
CA PRO A 59 5.57 8.62 4.91
C PRO A 59 5.12 10.09 4.96
N ARG A 60 3.87 10.36 5.37
CA ARG A 60 3.38 11.74 5.51
C ARG A 60 3.10 12.13 6.96
N ASN A 61 2.21 11.39 7.62
CA ASN A 61 1.79 11.57 9.01
C ASN A 61 1.81 10.20 9.71
N GLU A 62 1.54 10.15 11.02
CA GLU A 62 1.46 8.88 11.76
C GLU A 62 0.52 7.87 11.08
N GLY A 63 1.10 6.83 10.51
CA GLY A 63 0.37 5.73 9.89
C GLY A 63 -0.18 5.99 8.47
N CYS A 64 0.06 7.17 7.89
CA CYS A 64 -0.38 7.51 6.53
C CYS A 64 0.77 7.52 5.53
N TYR A 65 0.46 7.03 4.33
CA TYR A 65 1.37 7.03 3.20
C TYR A 65 0.93 8.03 2.14
N ALA A 66 1.89 8.51 1.36
CA ALA A 66 1.63 9.33 0.19
C ALA A 66 2.48 8.88 -0.99
N ARG A 67 2.06 9.23 -2.20
CA ARG A 67 2.89 9.02 -3.38
C ARG A 67 4.10 9.94 -3.30
N LYS A 68 5.29 9.35 -3.43
CA LYS A 68 6.53 10.11 -3.60
C LYS A 68 6.46 10.84 -4.93
N ALA A 69 6.52 12.17 -4.90
CA ALA A 69 6.76 12.96 -6.11
C ALA A 69 8.17 12.64 -6.60
N GLY A 70 8.30 12.35 -7.90
CA GLY A 70 9.59 12.04 -8.53
C GLY A 70 10.54 13.22 -8.43
#